data_AF-A0A510KW42-F1
#
_entry.id   AF-A0A510KW42-F1
#
_cell.length_a   1.000
_cell.length_b   1.000
_cell.length_c   1.000
_cell.angle_alpha   90.00
_cell.angle_beta   90.00
_cell.angle_gamma   90.00
#
_symmetry.space_group_name_H-M   'P 1'
#
loop_
_entity.id
_entity.type
_entity.pdbx_description
1 polymer ?
#
loop_
_entity_poly.entity_id
_entity_poly.type
_entity_poly.pdbx_seq_one_letter_code
_entity_poly.pdbx_strand_id
1 'polypeptide(L)' 'MDKMCELAKTISDLKLTKCEIRKGLSGFEVLTISKRCKLTVNETCELIERLLENNTNIKFLKNEVTK' A
#
# COMPACT_ATOMS: atom_id res chain seq x y z
N MET A 1 2.51 -16.92 5.63
CA MET A 1 3.04 -16.01 4.59
C MET A 1 2.90 -14.61 5.15
N ASP A 2 3.90 -13.74 4.98
CA ASP A 2 3.79 -12.36 5.49
C ASP A 2 2.65 -11.65 4.74
N LYS A 3 1.71 -11.05 5.48
CA LYS A 3 0.57 -10.30 4.93
C LYS A 3 1.05 -9.17 4.00
N MET A 4 2.22 -8.58 4.29
CA MET A 4 2.85 -7.58 3.43
C MET A 4 3.32 -8.14 2.09
N CYS A 5 3.86 -9.37 2.06
CA CYS A 5 4.26 -10.01 0.82
C CYS A 5 3.06 -10.39 -0.06
N GLU A 6 1.97 -10.83 0.55
CA GLU A 6 0.73 -11.16 -0.16
C GLU A 6 0.04 -9.91 -0.72
N LEU A 7 0.07 -8.80 0.03
CA LEU A 7 -0.36 -7.49 -0.45
C LEU A 7 0.49 -7.03 -1.64
N ALA A 8 1.81 -7.07 -1.53
CA ALA A 8 2.72 -6.64 -2.60
C ALA A 8 2.55 -7.45 -3.88
N LYS A 9 2.35 -8.78 -3.76
CA LYS A 9 2.00 -9.64 -4.91
C LYS A 9 0.68 -9.25 -5.53
N THR A 10 -0.35 -9.05 -4.72
CA THR A 10 -1.68 -8.65 -5.21
C THR A 10 -1.65 -7.30 -5.93
N ILE A 11 -0.92 -6.33 -5.39
CA ILE A 11 -0.70 -5.02 -6.03
C ILE A 11 0.00 -5.20 -7.38
N SER A 12 1.05 -6.04 -7.42
CA SER A 12 1.77 -6.38 -8.65
C SER A 12 0.88 -7.07 -9.68
N ASP A 13 0.04 -8.01 -9.26
CA ASP A 13 -0.92 -8.72 -10.13
C ASP A 13 -1.98 -7.79 -10.71
N LEU A 14 -2.40 -6.79 -9.93
CA LEU A 14 -3.30 -5.73 -10.37
C LEU A 14 -2.60 -4.69 -11.26
N LYS A 15 -1.30 -4.84 -11.49
CA LYS A 15 -0.45 -3.89 -12.24
C LYS A 15 -0.51 -2.46 -11.69
N LEU A 16 -0.83 -2.32 -10.40
CA LEU A 16 -0.91 -1.04 -9.73
C LEU A 16 0.50 -0.49 -9.55
N THR A 17 0.72 0.68 -10.11
CA THR A 17 1.99 1.36 -9.98
C THR A 17 2.08 2.07 -8.63
N LYS A 18 3.31 2.31 -8.15
CA LYS A 18 3.54 3.11 -6.94
C LYS A 18 2.91 4.51 -7.03
N CYS A 19 2.84 5.07 -8.24
CA CYS A 19 2.22 6.37 -8.48
C CYS A 19 0.70 6.33 -8.30
N GLU A 20 0.03 5.26 -8.73
CA GLU A 20 -1.41 5.08 -8.54
C GLU A 20 -1.76 4.90 -7.07
N ILE A 21 -1.00 4.05 -6.37
CA ILE A 21 -1.19 3.83 -4.93
C ILE A 21 -1.00 5.15 -4.15
N ARG A 22 0.00 5.97 -4.53
CA ARG A 22 0.26 7.27 -3.91
C ARG A 22 -0.79 8.33 -4.22
N LYS A 23 -1.48 8.23 -5.36
CA LYS A 23 -2.63 9.08 -5.70
C LYS A 23 -3.89 8.70 -4.92
N GLY A 24 -3.85 7.58 -4.22
CA GLY A 24 -4.99 7.00 -3.53
C GLY A 24 -5.66 5.94 -4.41
N LEU A 25 -5.91 4.78 -3.84
CA LEU A 25 -6.65 3.72 -4.49
C LEU A 25 -8.15 3.99 -4.40
N SER A 26 -8.87 3.64 -5.46
CA SER A 26 -10.32 3.62 -5.46
C SER A 26 -10.85 2.59 -4.46
N GLY A 27 -12.07 2.81 -3.94
CA GLY A 27 -12.73 1.86 -3.06
C GLY A 27 -12.90 0.47 -3.71
N PHE A 28 -13.01 0.40 -5.04
CA PHE A 28 -13.05 -0.86 -5.79
C PHE A 28 -11.71 -1.61 -5.75
N GLU A 29 -10.59 -0.91 -5.92
CA GLU A 29 -9.25 -1.50 -5.83
C GLU A 29 -8.97 -2.00 -4.41
N VAL A 30 -9.28 -1.19 -3.39
CA VAL A 30 -9.12 -1.59 -1.98
C VAL A 30 -9.98 -2.81 -1.66
N LEU A 31 -11.23 -2.85 -2.13
CA LEU A 31 -12.12 -4.00 -1.94
C LEU A 31 -11.62 -5.25 -2.67
N THR A 32 -11.02 -5.08 -3.86
CA THR A 32 -10.46 -6.19 -4.63
C THR A 32 -9.23 -6.76 -3.94
N ILE A 33 -8.34 -5.89 -3.45
CA ILE A 33 -7.14 -6.29 -2.71
C ILE A 33 -7.52 -6.98 -1.40
N SER A 34 -8.48 -6.42 -0.64
CA SER A 34 -8.91 -6.99 0.64
C SER A 34 -9.49 -8.39 0.48
N LYS A 35 -10.31 -8.62 -0.55
CA LYS A 35 -10.83 -9.96 -0.89
C LYS A 35 -9.72 -10.95 -1.28
N ARG A 36 -8.76 -10.52 -2.09
CA ARG A 36 -7.63 -11.38 -2.52
C ARG A 36 -6.70 -11.74 -1.37
N CYS A 37 -6.41 -10.77 -0.50
CA CYS A 37 -5.54 -10.97 0.67
C CYS A 37 -6.27 -11.54 1.89
N LYS A 38 -7.60 -11.76 1.80
CA LYS A 38 -8.47 -12.17 2.91
C LYS A 38 -8.33 -11.25 4.14
N LEU A 39 -8.25 -9.96 3.89
CA LEU A 39 -8.15 -8.92 4.89
C LEU A 39 -9.45 -8.11 4.94
N THR A 40 -9.66 -7.42 6.05
CA THR A 40 -10.65 -6.35 6.10
C THR A 40 -10.21 -5.16 5.25
N VAL A 41 -11.16 -4.32 4.85
CA VAL A 41 -10.86 -3.05 4.15
C VAL A 41 -9.92 -2.19 5.00
N ASN A 42 -10.14 -2.13 6.31
CA ASN A 42 -9.32 -1.34 7.22
C ASN A 42 -7.87 -1.87 7.30
N GLU A 43 -7.68 -3.17 7.50
CA GLU A 43 -6.33 -3.79 7.47
C GLU A 43 -5.64 -3.57 6.12
N THR A 44 -6.39 -3.59 5.03
CA THR A 44 -5.84 -3.35 3.70
C THR A 44 -5.33 -1.92 3.56
N CYS A 45 -6.10 -0.93 4.02
CA CYS A 45 -5.68 0.47 4.06
C CYS A 45 -4.42 0.66 4.92
N GLU A 46 -4.39 0.11 6.15
CA GLU A 46 -3.23 0.20 7.04
C GLU A 46 -1.96 -0.41 6.41
N LEU A 47 -2.09 -1.56 5.74
CA LEU A 47 -0.93 -2.18 5.08
C LEU A 47 -0.48 -1.40 3.84
N ILE A 48 -1.41 -0.77 3.10
CA ILE A 48 -1.05 0.13 1.99
C ILE A 48 -0.32 1.37 2.51
N GLU A 49 -0.78 1.97 3.61
CA GLU A 49 -0.11 3.09 4.27
C GLU A 49 1.29 2.69 4.71
N ARG A 50 1.44 1.56 5.41
CA ARG A 50 2.75 1.03 5.82
C ARG A 50 3.64 0.68 4.62
N LEU A 51 3.07 0.18 3.52
CA LEU A 51 3.80 -0.07 2.27
C LEU A 51 4.32 1.25 1.70
N LEU A 52 3.50 2.30 1.70
CA LEU A 52 3.89 3.64 1.27
C LEU A 52 4.98 4.20 2.18
N GLU A 53 4.82 4.17 3.50
CA GLU A 53 5.79 4.63 4.52
C GLU A 53 7.15 3.94 4.40
N ASN A 54 7.16 2.60 4.34
CA ASN A 54 8.38 1.82 4.18
C ASN A 54 9.11 2.14 2.86
N ASN A 55 8.38 2.51 1.80
CA ASN A 55 8.97 2.97 0.54
C ASN A 55 9.32 4.47 0.54
N THR A 56 8.67 5.31 1.37
CA THR A 56 8.97 6.75 1.48
C THR A 56 10.19 7.03 2.34
N ASN A 57 10.55 6.11 3.24
CA ASN A 57 11.77 6.22 4.06
C ASN A 57 13.09 6.24 3.26
N ILE A 58 13.09 6.01 1.94
CA ILE A 58 14.27 6.23 1.09
C ILE A 58 14.45 7.72 0.70
N LYS A 59 13.42 8.57 0.86
CA LYS A 59 13.51 10.01 0.51
C LYS A 59 13.00 11.00 1.56
N PHE A 60 12.18 10.59 2.54
CA PHE A 60 11.55 11.54 3.47
C PHE A 60 12.28 11.76 4.80
N LEU A 61 13.23 10.90 5.18
CA LEU A 61 14.15 11.14 6.30
C LEU A 61 15.08 12.36 6.09
N LYS A 62 14.98 13.06 4.94
CA LYS A 62 15.70 14.31 4.68
C LYS A 62 14.84 15.58 4.78
N ASN A 63 13.51 15.50 4.88
CA ASN A 63 12.67 16.70 4.75
C ASN A 63 11.70 16.99 5.91
N GLU A 64 11.52 16.13 6.91
CA GLU A 64 10.73 16.46 8.13
C GLU A 64 11.57 16.63 9.40
N VAL A 65 12.81 17.11 9.27
CA VAL A 65 13.57 17.72 10.39
C VAL A 65 13.67 19.26 10.21
N THR A 66 12.95 19.83 9.25
CA THR A 66 12.93 21.28 9.01
C THR A 66 11.53 21.77 8.61
N LYS A 67 10.59 21.76 9.56
CA LYS A 67 9.78 22.94 9.90
C LYS A 67 8.96 22.73 11.16
#